data_AF-A0A9D5PXK5-F1
#
_entry.id   AF-A0A9D5PXK5-F1
#
_cell.length_a   1.000
_cell.length_b   1.000
_cell.length_c   1.000
_cell.angle_alpha   90.00
_cell.angle_beta   90.00
_cell.angle_gamma   90.00
#
_symmetry.space_group_name_H-M   'P 1'
#
loop_
_entity.id
_entity.type
_entity.pdbx_description
1 polymer ?
#
loop_
_entity_poly.entity_id
_entity_poly.type
_entity_poly.pdbx_seq_one_letter_code
_entity_poly.pdbx_strand_id
1 'polypeptide(L)' 'YFTRRRMTALFSMLDFLGIERGRTRVEWVSAAEGAKFAATMTDFVEKVTALGPNKRLEDLRCKK' A
#
# COMPACT_ATOMS: atom_id res chain seq x y z
N TYR A 1 6.26 -0.32 -17.89
CA TYR A 1 6.10 -1.76 -18.22
C TYR A 1 6.63 -2.69 -17.13
N PHE A 2 7.93 -2.68 -16.81
CA PHE A 2 8.54 -3.58 -15.80
C PHE A 2 7.92 -3.48 -14.40
N THR A 3 7.54 -2.27 -13.98
CA THR A 3 6.91 -2.02 -12.69
C THR A 3 5.64 -2.84 -12.51
N ARG A 4 4.76 -2.94 -13.53
CA ARG A 4 3.51 -3.71 -13.41
C ARG A 4 3.80 -5.17 -13.05
N ARG A 5 4.78 -5.80 -13.72
CA ARG A 5 5.19 -7.18 -13.44
C ARG A 5 5.76 -7.35 -12.03
N ARG A 6 6.62 -6.42 -11.60
CA ARG A 6 7.19 -6.42 -10.24
C ARG A 6 6.11 -6.25 -9.17
N MET A 7 5.15 -5.35 -9.41
CA MET A 7 4.05 -5.09 -8.47
C MET A 7 3.12 -6.29 -8.36
N THR A 8 2.82 -7.00 -9.46
CA THR A 8 2.05 -8.26 -9.39
C THR A 8 2.75 -9.31 -8.54
N ALA A 9 4.06 -9.51 -8.71
CA ALA A 9 4.82 -10.44 -7.89
C ALA A 9 4.85 -10.03 -6.40
N LEU A 10 5.01 -8.73 -6.14
CA LEU A 10 4.95 -8.17 -4.79
C LEU A 10 3.59 -8.42 -4.13
N PHE A 11 2.48 -8.16 -4.82
CA PHE A 11 1.14 -8.40 -4.26
C PHE A 11 0.93 -9.87 -3.89
N SER A 12 1.33 -10.81 -4.76
CA SER A 12 1.26 -12.24 -4.43
C SER A 12 2.12 -12.61 -3.22
N MET A 13 3.30 -12.01 -3.08
CA MET A 13 4.18 -12.22 -1.92
C MET A 13 3.56 -11.65 -0.63
N LEU A 14 3.00 -10.44 -0.68
CA LEU A 14 2.35 -9.81 0.47
C LEU A 14 1.11 -10.60 0.92
N ASP A 15 0.33 -11.13 -0.03
CA ASP A 15 -0.79 -12.02 0.25
C ASP A 15 -0.32 -13.32 0.93
N PHE A 16 0.81 -13.88 0.49
CA PHE A 16 1.40 -15.07 1.10
C PHE A 16 1.87 -14.81 2.54
N LEU A 17 2.46 -13.64 2.82
CA LEU A 17 2.77 -13.15 4.17
C LEU A 17 1.50 -12.82 4.98
N GLY A 18 0.33 -12.82 4.31
CA GLY A 18 -1.00 -12.46 4.78
C GLY A 18 -1.12 -11.03 5.29
N ILE A 19 -0.42 -10.12 4.62
CA ILE A 19 -0.64 -8.68 4.72
C ILE A 19 -1.91 -8.36 3.92
N GLU A 20 -2.82 -7.57 4.47
CA GLU A 20 -4.05 -7.25 3.77
C GLU A 20 -3.77 -6.43 2.50
N ARG A 21 -4.40 -6.81 1.37
CA ARG A 21 -4.25 -6.10 0.08
C ARG A 21 -4.50 -4.60 0.16
N GLY A 22 -5.41 -4.16 1.04
CA GLY A 22 -5.73 -2.75 1.23
C GLY A 22 -4.56 -1.88 1.73
N ARG A 23 -3.48 -2.49 2.23
CA ARG A 23 -2.28 -1.76 2.70
C ARG A 23 -1.32 -1.37 1.59
N THR A 24 -1.49 -1.89 0.38
CA THR A 24 -0.62 -1.58 -0.76
C THR A 24 -1.42 -1.29 -2.00
N ARG A 25 -1.13 -0.17 -2.65
CA ARG A 25 -1.81 0.30 -3.87
C ARG A 25 -0.79 0.86 -4.84
N VAL A 26 -1.02 0.67 -6.13
CA VAL A 26 -0.21 1.23 -7.21
C VAL A 26 -1.11 2.05 -8.10
N GLU A 27 -0.73 3.30 -8.32
CA GLU A 27 -1.44 4.24 -9.17
C GLU A 27 -0.48 4.95 -10.13
N TRP A 28 -0.96 5.22 -11.33
CA TRP A 28 -0.19 5.95 -12.34
C TRP A 28 -0.70 7.38 -12.39
N VAL A 29 0.15 8.30 -11.95
CA VAL A 29 -0.16 9.72 -11.88
C VAL A 29 0.95 10.49 -12.60
N SER A 30 0.55 11.26 -13.60
CA SER A 30 1.44 12.15 -14.36
C SER A 30 1.65 13.48 -13.62
N ALA A 31 2.65 14.26 -14.04
CA ALA A 31 2.96 15.55 -13.42
C ALA A 31 1.81 16.57 -13.48
N ALA A 32 0.90 16.45 -14.46
CA ALA A 32 -0.25 17.34 -14.60
C ALA A 32 -1.46 16.91 -13.73
N GLU A 33 -1.44 15.72 -13.15
CA GLU A 33 -2.57 15.11 -12.44
C GLU A 33 -2.53 15.38 -10.92
N GLY A 34 -2.21 16.61 -10.50
CA GLY A 34 -2.06 16.96 -9.08
C GLY A 34 -3.34 16.74 -8.24
N ALA A 35 -4.51 17.09 -8.78
CA ALA A 35 -5.79 16.87 -8.09
C ALA A 35 -6.09 15.37 -7.90
N LYS A 36 -5.75 14.54 -8.89
CA LYS A 36 -5.89 13.08 -8.80
C LYS A 36 -4.95 12.51 -7.74
N PHE A 37 -3.71 12.99 -7.68
CA PHE A 37 -2.76 12.58 -6.64
C PHE A 37 -3.32 12.84 -5.24
N ALA A 38 -3.79 14.08 -5.00
CA ALA A 38 -4.34 14.48 -3.71
C ALA A 38 -5.53 13.60 -3.31
N ALA A 39 -6.52 13.43 -4.19
CA ALA A 39 -7.68 12.58 -3.94
C ALA A 39 -7.29 11.11 -3.65
N THR A 40 -6.33 10.58 -4.40
CA THR A 40 -5.84 9.20 -4.23
C THR A 40 -5.16 9.01 -2.89
N MET A 41 -4.36 9.99 -2.45
CA MET A 41 -3.67 9.93 -1.16
C MET A 41 -4.67 10.01 0.00
N THR A 42 -5.67 10.88 -0.07
CA THR A 42 -6.74 10.96 0.95
C THR A 42 -7.49 9.64 1.09
N ASP A 43 -7.99 9.09 -0.01
CA ASP A 43 -8.69 7.78 -0.02
C ASP A 43 -7.78 6.64 0.49
N PHE A 44 -6.49 6.66 0.15
CA PHE A 44 -5.55 5.66 0.64
C PHE A 44 -5.31 5.76 2.14
N VAL A 45 -5.14 6.97 2.68
CA VAL A 45 -4.97 7.19 4.12
C VAL A 45 -6.20 6.74 4.89
N GLU A 46 -7.40 7.07 4.41
CA GLU A 46 -8.65 6.60 5.01
C GLU A 46 -8.73 5.07 5.07
N LYS A 47 -8.43 4.39 3.95
CA LYS A 47 -8.40 2.93 3.88
C LYS A 47 -7.39 2.29 4.83
N VAL A 48 -6.17 2.80 4.87
CA VAL A 48 -5.12 2.26 5.75
C VAL A 48 -5.45 2.52 7.22
N THR A 49 -6.05 3.67 7.53
CA THR A 49 -6.46 4.03 8.89
C THR A 49 -7.59 3.12 9.38
N ALA A 50 -8.58 2.80 8.52
CA ALA A 50 -9.65 1.87 8.84
C ALA A 50 -9.14 0.43 9.08
N LEU A 51 -8.05 0.02 8.43
CA LEU A 51 -7.40 -1.29 8.66
C LEU A 51 -6.60 -1.36 9.96
N GLY A 52 -6.36 -0.22 10.63
CA GLY A 52 -5.61 -0.17 11.88
C GLY A 52 -4.12 -0.53 11.74
N PRO A 53 -3.39 -0.64 12.86
CA PRO A 53 -1.94 -0.89 12.85
C PRO A 53 -1.60 -2.28 12.30
N ASN A 54 -0.53 -2.35 11.50
CA ASN A 54 -0.04 -3.61 10.96
C ASN A 54 0.75 -4.38 12.02
N LYS A 55 0.19 -5.51 12.48
CA LYS A 55 0.81 -6.37 13.50
C LYS A 55 1.83 -7.37 12.96
N ARG A 56 1.82 -7.64 11.64
CA ARG A 56 2.63 -8.72 11.03
C ARG A 56 4.04 -8.30 10.65
N LEU A 57 4.22 -7.03 10.26
CA LEU A 57 5.52 -6.44 9.95
C LEU A 57 5.97 -5.45 11.03
N GLU A 58 5.45 -5.60 12.24
CA GLU A 58 5.83 -4.77 13.36
C GLU A 58 7.29 -5.08 13.74
N ASP A 59 8.08 -4.03 14.01
CA ASP A 59 9.44 -4.23 14.50
C ASP A 59 9.38 -4.79 15.93
N LEU A 60 9.76 -6.06 16.07
CA LEU A 60 9.78 -6.77 17.34
C LEU A 60 10.69 -6.10 18.39
N ARG A 61 11.66 -5.29 17.96
CA ARG A 61 12.56 -4.54 18.86
C ARG A 61 11.88 -3.34 19.51
N CYS A 62 10.78 -2.85 18.93
CA CYS A 62 10.03 -1.71 19.44
C CYS A 62 8.88 -2.13 20.38
N LYS A 63 8.67 -3.42 20.60
CA LYS A 63 7.76 -3.93 21.63
C LYS A 63 8.42 -3.80 23.00
N LYS A 64 7.84 -2.95 23.86
CA LYS A 64 8.08 -2.97 25.31
C LYS A 64 7.27 -4.10 25.95
#